data_AF-A0A815XXY2-F1
#
_entry.id   AF-A0A815XXY2-F1
#
_cell.length_a   1.000
_cell.length_b   1.000
_cell.length_c   1.000
_cell.angle_alpha   90.00
_cell.angle_beta   90.00
_cell.angle_gamma   90.00
#
_symmetry.space_group_name_H-M   'P 1'
#
loop_
_entity.id
_entity.type
_entity.pdbx_description
1 polymer ?
#
loop_
_entity_poly.entity_id
_entity_poly.type
_entity_poly.pdbx_seq_one_letter_code
_entity_poly.pdbx_strand_id
1 'polypeptide(L)'
;EDEASEEELSEDEASEEELSEDEASEEELSEDESSEGKHQETEKRGAESSKDECREFRRKEREYWEAESQKLQKLLDRYQEHQYQQAQRREADQRKEFEADQKKEVEADQRKEVEGLKLHKEGTDLYLQGKMKKAAHKLEEALEIYGHAAATFDEAFKKTSDSFFISYTKLIEALMENGAYDQAGEQLDKLKIHFHDEEKKQILKKMEELINDETWSPNCLSSNLTILGRTQTQTIQISNWSPSE
;
A
#
# COMPACT_ATOMS: atom_id res chain seq x y z
N GLU A 1 -9.74 -6.37 50.74
CA GLU A 1 -10.03 -7.80 50.80
C GLU A 1 -10.86 -8.13 49.57
N ASP A 2 -10.53 -9.27 48.96
CA ASP A 2 -11.12 -9.90 47.77
C ASP A 2 -10.67 -9.26 46.44
N GLU A 3 -9.55 -9.66 45.83
CA GLU A 3 -9.20 -10.97 45.24
C GLU A 3 -10.23 -11.49 44.23
N ALA A 4 -9.89 -11.38 42.94
CA ALA A 4 -10.24 -12.35 41.91
C ALA A 4 -9.32 -12.11 40.70
N SER A 5 -8.30 -12.97 40.63
CA SER A 5 -7.43 -13.22 39.47
C SER A 5 -8.18 -14.06 38.44
N GLU A 6 -8.07 -13.70 37.15
CA GLU A 6 -8.31 -14.64 36.06
C GLU A 6 -7.04 -14.76 35.21
N GLU A 7 -6.55 -16.00 35.21
CA GLU A 7 -5.49 -16.56 34.39
C GLU A 7 -6.02 -16.71 32.96
N GLU A 8 -5.26 -16.26 31.96
CA GLU A 8 -5.45 -16.68 30.58
C GLU A 8 -4.17 -17.40 30.13
N LEU A 9 -4.42 -18.61 29.63
CA LEU A 9 -3.47 -19.67 29.34
C LEU A 9 -2.94 -19.56 27.91
N SER A 10 -1.64 -19.82 27.80
CA SER A 10 -0.87 -20.42 26.70
C SER A 10 -1.47 -20.43 25.28
N GLU A 11 -0.74 -19.80 24.36
CA GLU A 11 -0.69 -20.23 22.96
C GLU A 11 0.70 -20.80 22.65
N ASP A 12 0.67 -22.05 22.20
CA ASP A 12 1.78 -22.86 21.74
C ASP A 12 2.36 -22.30 20.43
N GLU A 13 3.61 -21.87 20.44
CA GLU A 13 4.37 -21.61 19.21
C GLU A 13 5.07 -22.91 18.77
N ALA A 14 4.49 -23.52 17.74
CA ALA A 14 4.97 -24.72 17.09
C ALA A 14 5.99 -24.38 15.99
N SER A 15 7.20 -24.91 16.18
CA SER A 15 8.10 -25.51 15.18
C SER A 15 8.37 -24.78 13.85
N GLU A 16 9.57 -24.23 13.73
CA GLU A 16 10.30 -24.19 12.46
C GLU A 16 11.49 -25.17 12.56
N GLU A 17 11.31 -26.37 12.02
CA GLU A 17 12.41 -27.32 11.80
C GLU A 17 13.15 -26.90 10.52
N GLU A 18 14.42 -26.51 10.69
CA GLU A 18 15.35 -26.31 9.58
C GLU A 18 15.70 -27.66 8.95
N LEU A 19 15.31 -27.85 7.70
CA LEU A 19 15.77 -28.95 6.86
C LEU A 19 17.11 -28.55 6.24
N SER A 20 18.19 -29.02 6.84
CA SER A 20 19.53 -28.95 6.30
C SER A 20 19.68 -29.87 5.08
N GLU A 21 20.39 -29.36 4.09
CA GLU A 21 20.64 -29.93 2.77
C GLU A 21 21.47 -31.23 2.85
N ASP A 22 20.95 -32.30 2.24
CA ASP A 22 21.68 -33.56 2.05
C ASP A 22 22.74 -33.37 0.94
N GLU A 23 24.01 -33.31 1.35
CA GLU A 23 25.16 -33.47 0.46
C GLU A 23 25.27 -34.95 0.03
N ALA A 24 24.87 -35.25 -1.21
CA ALA A 24 25.15 -36.52 -1.86
C ALA A 24 26.62 -36.56 -2.31
N SER A 25 27.47 -37.22 -1.53
CA SER A 25 28.84 -37.55 -1.90
C SER A 25 28.85 -38.69 -2.94
N GLU A 26 29.52 -38.43 -4.05
CA GLU A 26 29.74 -39.39 -5.14
C GLU A 26 30.75 -40.46 -4.69
N GLU A 27 30.29 -41.71 -4.52
CA GLU A 27 31.18 -42.86 -4.39
C GLU A 27 31.74 -43.25 -5.75
N GLU A 28 33.03 -43.01 -5.96
CA GLU A 28 33.79 -43.60 -7.06
C GLU A 28 34.04 -45.10 -6.78
N LEU A 29 33.30 -45.96 -7.46
CA LEU A 29 33.62 -47.38 -7.59
C LEU A 29 34.59 -47.59 -8.75
N SER A 30 35.84 -47.88 -8.41
CA SER A 30 36.82 -48.43 -9.34
C SER A 30 36.58 -49.93 -9.51
N GLU A 31 36.06 -50.32 -10.67
CA GLU A 31 36.04 -51.72 -11.11
C GLU A 31 37.33 -52.01 -11.88
N ASP A 32 38.20 -52.81 -11.25
CA ASP A 32 39.39 -53.38 -11.87
C ASP A 32 39.02 -54.68 -12.60
N GLU A 33 39.56 -54.82 -13.80
CA GLU A 33 39.26 -55.87 -14.75
C GLU A 33 39.83 -57.23 -14.33
N SER A 34 39.14 -58.32 -14.71
CA SER A 34 39.71 -59.44 -15.48
C SER A 34 38.95 -60.74 -15.25
N SER A 35 38.35 -61.29 -16.29
CA SER A 35 38.86 -62.52 -16.91
C SER A 35 37.88 -63.10 -17.95
N GLU A 36 38.46 -63.37 -19.13
CA GLU A 36 38.21 -64.52 -20.00
C GLU A 36 36.79 -65.07 -20.17
N GLY A 37 36.25 -64.91 -21.39
CA GLY A 37 35.12 -65.74 -21.81
C GLY A 37 34.70 -65.51 -23.24
N LYS A 38 35.24 -66.31 -24.16
CA LYS A 38 34.87 -66.36 -25.58
C LYS A 38 33.38 -66.69 -25.79
N HIS A 39 32.51 -65.69 -25.82
CA HIS A 39 31.16 -65.76 -26.41
C HIS A 39 30.69 -64.40 -26.96
N GLN A 40 31.60 -63.62 -27.56
CA GLN A 40 31.31 -62.25 -28.00
C GLN A 40 30.94 -62.18 -29.49
N GLU A 41 29.72 -62.51 -29.87
CA GLU A 41 29.16 -61.92 -31.11
C GLU A 41 27.62 -61.96 -31.18
N THR A 42 26.97 -62.95 -30.53
CA THR A 42 25.50 -63.00 -30.47
C THR A 42 24.90 -62.34 -29.22
N GLU A 43 25.68 -62.21 -28.14
CA GLU A 43 25.24 -61.60 -26.88
C GLU A 43 25.41 -60.07 -26.85
N LYS A 44 26.39 -59.54 -27.61
CA LYS A 44 26.60 -58.09 -27.82
C LYS A 44 25.38 -57.42 -28.48
N ARG A 45 24.72 -58.09 -29.44
CA ARG A 45 23.50 -57.56 -30.08
C ARG A 45 22.28 -57.51 -29.14
N GLY A 46 22.17 -58.46 -28.20
CA GLY A 46 21.08 -58.46 -27.20
C GLY A 46 21.29 -57.40 -26.12
N ALA A 47 22.53 -57.20 -25.66
CA ALA A 47 22.88 -56.16 -24.69
C ALA A 47 22.79 -54.74 -25.27
N GLU A 48 23.06 -54.56 -26.56
CA GLU A 48 22.87 -53.28 -27.27
C GLU A 48 21.39 -52.94 -27.48
N SER A 49 20.55 -53.93 -27.85
CA SER A 49 19.08 -53.76 -27.94
C SER A 49 18.48 -53.29 -26.61
N SER A 50 18.92 -53.88 -25.50
CA SER A 50 18.46 -53.52 -24.14
C SER A 50 18.90 -52.11 -23.71
N LYS A 51 20.10 -51.66 -24.12
CA LYS A 51 20.60 -50.31 -23.83
C LYS A 51 19.88 -49.24 -24.63
N ASP A 52 19.55 -49.50 -25.89
CA ASP A 52 18.82 -48.55 -26.74
C ASP A 52 17.34 -48.43 -26.30
N GLU A 53 16.72 -49.52 -25.86
CA GLU A 53 15.40 -49.49 -25.22
C GLU A 53 15.40 -48.66 -23.92
N CYS A 54 16.43 -48.80 -23.08
CA CYS A 54 16.58 -48.00 -21.85
C CYS A 54 16.77 -46.48 -22.15
N ARG A 55 17.53 -46.15 -23.20
CA ARG A 55 17.68 -44.75 -23.65
C ARG A 55 16.38 -44.18 -24.18
N GLU A 56 15.62 -44.95 -24.95
CA GLU A 56 14.32 -44.54 -25.46
C GLU A 56 13.29 -44.39 -24.33
N PHE A 57 13.28 -45.28 -23.34
CA PHE A 57 12.44 -45.14 -22.16
C PHE A 57 12.73 -43.84 -21.39
N ARG A 58 14.01 -43.58 -21.05
CA ARG A 58 14.39 -42.34 -20.35
C ARG A 58 14.12 -41.07 -21.15
N ARG A 59 14.18 -41.14 -22.49
CA ARG A 59 13.79 -40.04 -23.37
C ARG A 59 12.28 -39.77 -23.28
N LYS A 60 11.44 -40.80 -23.41
CA LYS A 60 9.98 -40.68 -23.29
C LYS A 60 9.56 -40.19 -21.90
N GLU A 61 10.25 -40.64 -20.86
CA GLU A 61 10.01 -40.20 -19.48
C GLU A 61 10.35 -38.71 -19.30
N ARG A 62 11.48 -38.24 -19.83
CA ARG A 62 11.80 -36.80 -19.84
C ARG A 62 10.79 -35.98 -20.63
N GLU A 63 10.45 -36.41 -21.84
CA GLU A 63 9.44 -35.73 -22.67
C GLU A 63 8.08 -35.66 -21.96
N TYR A 64 7.70 -36.71 -21.24
CA TYR A 64 6.49 -36.74 -20.41
C TYR A 64 6.56 -35.72 -19.27
N TRP A 65 7.65 -35.72 -18.50
CA TRP A 65 7.82 -34.78 -17.38
C TRP A 65 7.96 -33.32 -17.83
N GLU A 66 8.62 -33.07 -18.96
CA GLU A 66 8.66 -31.73 -19.58
C GLU A 66 7.27 -31.26 -20.01
N ALA A 67 6.49 -32.14 -20.65
CA ALA A 67 5.12 -31.81 -21.03
C ALA A 67 4.23 -31.56 -19.81
N GLU A 68 4.39 -32.32 -18.73
CA GLU A 68 3.62 -32.15 -17.50
C GLU A 68 4.03 -30.87 -16.75
N SER A 69 5.34 -30.58 -16.67
CA SER A 69 5.86 -29.32 -16.13
C SER A 69 5.31 -28.10 -16.89
N GLN A 70 5.27 -28.16 -18.24
CA GLN A 70 4.68 -27.10 -19.05
C GLN A 70 3.18 -26.92 -18.80
N LYS A 71 2.42 -28.01 -18.55
CA LYS A 71 1.00 -27.90 -18.19
C LYS A 71 0.82 -27.24 -16.82
N LEU A 72 1.63 -27.62 -15.84
CA LEU A 72 1.61 -27.04 -14.50
C LEU A 72 1.97 -25.56 -14.54
N GLN A 73 2.99 -25.17 -15.30
CA GLN A 73 3.35 -23.76 -15.49
C GLN A 73 2.18 -22.96 -16.07
N LYS A 74 1.54 -23.45 -17.14
CA LYS A 74 0.35 -22.82 -17.72
C LYS A 74 -0.85 -22.74 -16.76
N LEU A 75 -0.92 -23.64 -15.78
CA LEU A 75 -1.98 -23.64 -14.78
C LEU A 75 -1.68 -22.62 -13.67
N LEU A 76 -0.41 -22.52 -13.26
CA LEU A 76 0.08 -21.51 -12.34
C LEU A 76 -0.10 -20.10 -12.91
N ASP A 77 0.30 -19.87 -14.17
CA ASP A 77 0.15 -18.57 -14.84
C ASP A 77 -1.33 -18.13 -14.88
N ARG A 78 -2.25 -19.07 -15.20
CA ARG A 78 -3.69 -18.81 -15.20
C ARG A 78 -4.24 -18.53 -13.81
N TYR A 79 -3.74 -19.22 -12.78
CA TYR A 79 -4.12 -18.98 -11.40
C TYR A 79 -3.68 -17.58 -10.95
N GLN A 80 -2.43 -17.20 -11.24
CA GLN A 80 -1.90 -15.88 -10.93
C GLN A 80 -2.67 -14.77 -11.66
N GLU A 81 -2.96 -14.96 -12.96
CA GLU A 81 -3.77 -14.01 -13.73
C GLU A 81 -5.17 -13.86 -13.14
N HIS A 82 -5.82 -14.96 -12.76
CA HIS A 82 -7.13 -14.91 -12.13
C HIS A 82 -7.10 -14.18 -10.76
N GLN A 83 -6.06 -14.41 -9.94
CA GLN A 83 -5.88 -13.68 -8.68
C GLN A 83 -5.70 -12.17 -8.93
N TYR A 84 -4.88 -11.81 -9.91
CA TYR A 84 -4.67 -10.42 -10.30
C TYR A 84 -5.97 -9.75 -10.76
N GLN A 85 -6.76 -10.43 -11.61
CA GLN A 85 -8.06 -9.94 -12.05
C GLN A 85 -9.06 -9.79 -10.89
N GLN A 86 -9.04 -10.70 -9.91
CA GLN A 86 -9.87 -10.56 -8.70
C GLN A 86 -9.45 -9.34 -7.86
N ALA A 87 -8.14 -9.13 -7.68
CA ALA A 87 -7.63 -7.96 -6.95
C ALA A 87 -8.07 -6.66 -7.64
N GLN A 88 -7.90 -6.55 -8.96
CA GLN A 88 -8.33 -5.38 -9.72
C GLN A 88 -9.84 -5.12 -9.61
N ARG A 89 -10.68 -6.18 -9.62
CA ARG A 89 -12.13 -6.02 -9.44
C ARG A 89 -12.47 -5.50 -8.05
N ARG A 90 -11.83 -6.02 -7.01
CA ARG A 90 -12.03 -5.53 -5.63
C ARG A 90 -11.62 -4.06 -5.51
N GLU A 91 -10.48 -3.67 -6.06
CA GLU A 91 -10.05 -2.27 -6.07
C GLU A 91 -11.02 -1.38 -6.86
N ALA A 92 -11.52 -1.83 -8.01
CA ALA A 92 -12.49 -1.09 -8.80
C ALA A 92 -13.84 -0.92 -8.06
N ASP A 93 -14.30 -1.96 -7.36
CA ASP A 93 -15.52 -1.91 -6.56
C ASP A 93 -15.35 -0.98 -5.35
N GLN A 94 -14.21 -1.04 -4.65
CA GLN A 94 -13.87 -0.11 -3.57
C GLN A 94 -13.82 1.34 -4.05
N ARG A 95 -13.21 1.61 -5.21
CA ARG A 95 -13.19 2.95 -5.81
C ARG A 95 -14.58 3.47 -6.10
N LYS A 96 -15.46 2.64 -6.67
CA LYS A 96 -16.85 3.03 -6.95
C LYS A 96 -17.64 3.31 -5.68
N GLU A 97 -17.48 2.50 -4.65
CA GLU A 97 -18.12 2.72 -3.35
C GLU A 97 -17.66 4.05 -2.75
N PHE A 98 -16.36 4.29 -2.76
CA PHE A 98 -15.77 5.54 -2.29
C PHE A 98 -16.25 6.77 -3.06
N GLU A 99 -16.25 6.72 -4.40
CA GLU A 99 -16.77 7.80 -5.25
C GLU A 99 -18.27 8.07 -4.99
N ALA A 100 -19.06 7.01 -4.78
CA ALA A 100 -20.48 7.14 -4.46
C ALA A 100 -20.69 7.84 -3.11
N ASP A 101 -19.87 7.54 -2.11
CA ASP A 101 -19.97 8.16 -0.80
C ASP A 101 -19.52 9.61 -0.81
N GLN A 102 -18.41 9.94 -1.50
CA GLN A 102 -18.03 11.34 -1.72
C GLN A 102 -19.12 12.12 -2.44
N LYS A 103 -19.74 11.52 -3.46
CA LYS A 103 -20.82 12.19 -4.19
C LYS A 103 -22.02 12.47 -3.29
N LYS A 104 -22.41 11.51 -2.43
CA LYS A 104 -23.50 11.73 -1.45
C LYS A 104 -23.16 12.85 -0.47
N GLU A 105 -21.92 12.93 -0.01
CA GLU A 105 -21.45 13.99 0.89
C GLU A 105 -21.54 15.37 0.23
N VAL A 106 -21.03 15.51 -0.99
CA VAL A 106 -21.12 16.75 -1.78
C VAL A 106 -22.57 17.15 -2.04
N GLU A 107 -23.44 16.19 -2.41
CA GLU A 107 -24.86 16.45 -2.60
C GLU A 107 -25.56 16.87 -1.30
N ALA A 108 -25.16 16.32 -0.16
CA ALA A 108 -25.71 16.68 1.14
C ALA A 108 -25.33 18.13 1.52
N ASP A 109 -24.08 18.52 1.29
CA ASP A 109 -23.62 19.88 1.57
C ASP A 109 -24.25 20.92 0.63
N GLN A 110 -24.41 20.60 -0.66
CA GLN A 110 -25.16 21.45 -1.59
C GLN A 110 -26.62 21.64 -1.16
N ARG A 111 -27.27 20.61 -0.63
CA ARG A 111 -28.65 20.72 -0.11
C ARG A 111 -28.71 21.68 1.08
N LYS A 112 -27.76 21.59 2.01
CA LYS A 112 -27.67 22.52 3.16
C LYS A 112 -27.46 23.95 2.68
N GLU A 113 -26.59 24.18 1.69
CA GLU A 113 -26.36 25.51 1.12
C GLU A 113 -27.64 26.11 0.53
N VAL A 114 -28.38 25.33 -0.27
CA VAL A 114 -29.67 25.75 -0.85
C VAL A 114 -30.69 26.07 0.26
N GLU A 115 -30.71 25.30 1.35
CA GLU A 115 -31.56 25.57 2.50
C GLU A 115 -31.20 26.87 3.22
N GLY A 116 -29.90 27.12 3.45
CA GLY A 116 -29.41 28.38 4.03
C GLY A 116 -29.79 29.60 3.20
N LEU A 117 -29.65 29.53 1.87
CA LEU A 117 -30.07 30.58 0.94
C LEU A 117 -31.58 30.83 0.98
N LYS A 118 -32.38 29.76 1.07
CA LYS A 118 -33.84 29.87 1.18
C LYS A 118 -34.26 30.55 2.48
N LEU A 119 -33.70 30.12 3.61
CA LEU A 119 -33.97 30.72 4.92
C LEU A 119 -33.56 32.19 4.98
N HIS A 120 -32.41 32.52 4.39
CA HIS A 120 -31.95 33.90 4.27
C HIS A 120 -32.92 34.78 3.47
N LYS A 121 -33.44 34.28 2.35
CA LYS A 121 -34.44 34.98 1.54
C LYS A 121 -35.75 35.17 2.31
N GLU A 122 -36.26 34.11 2.95
CA GLU A 122 -37.48 34.19 3.78
C GLU A 122 -37.32 35.19 4.95
N GLY A 123 -36.16 35.17 5.62
CA GLY A 123 -35.83 36.12 6.68
C GLY A 123 -35.81 37.56 6.18
N THR A 124 -35.21 37.79 5.01
CA THR A 124 -35.16 39.11 4.36
C THR A 124 -36.56 39.61 3.98
N ASP A 125 -37.40 38.75 3.40
CA ASP A 125 -38.78 39.10 3.04
C ASP A 125 -39.62 39.45 4.28
N LEU A 126 -39.44 38.72 5.39
CA LEU A 126 -40.09 38.99 6.67
C LEU A 126 -39.62 40.31 7.29
N TYR A 127 -38.34 40.64 7.14
CA TYR A 127 -37.77 41.91 7.57
C TYR A 127 -38.44 43.09 6.83
N LEU A 128 -38.56 42.98 5.50
CA LEU A 128 -39.22 43.98 4.67
C LEU A 128 -40.72 44.15 5.00
N GLN A 129 -41.36 43.09 5.49
CA GLN A 129 -42.75 43.13 5.98
C GLN A 129 -42.90 43.68 7.41
N GLY A 130 -41.81 44.07 8.08
CA GLY A 130 -41.82 44.56 9.45
C GLY A 130 -41.98 43.47 10.52
N LYS A 131 -41.91 42.18 10.14
CA LYS A 131 -42.06 41.04 11.06
C LYS A 131 -40.73 40.68 11.73
N MET A 132 -40.16 41.64 12.45
CA MET A 132 -38.77 41.60 12.95
C MET A 132 -38.42 40.34 13.75
N LYS A 133 -39.28 39.88 14.66
CA LYS A 133 -39.01 38.67 15.46
C LYS A 133 -38.90 37.40 14.60
N LYS A 134 -39.76 37.26 13.59
CA LYS A 134 -39.75 36.10 12.70
C LYS A 134 -38.57 36.17 11.71
N ALA A 135 -38.24 37.38 11.26
CA ALA A 135 -37.09 37.64 10.41
C ALA A 135 -35.78 37.26 11.12
N ALA A 136 -35.59 37.70 12.37
CA ALA A 136 -34.41 37.40 13.17
C ALA A 136 -34.19 35.88 13.30
N HIS A 137 -35.23 35.14 13.70
CA HIS A 137 -35.15 33.69 13.83
C HIS A 137 -34.76 33.00 12.50
N LYS A 138 -35.33 33.42 11.37
CA LYS A 138 -35.01 32.82 10.06
C LYS A 138 -33.59 33.14 9.59
N LEU A 139 -33.08 34.32 9.92
CA LEU A 139 -31.71 34.71 9.61
C LEU A 139 -30.69 34.00 10.53
N GLU A 140 -31.04 33.77 11.80
CA GLU A 140 -30.23 32.96 12.73
C GLU A 140 -30.08 31.52 12.23
N GLU A 141 -31.18 30.86 11.81
CA GLU A 141 -31.13 29.52 11.22
C GLU A 141 -30.22 29.48 9.96
N ALA A 142 -30.27 30.51 9.11
CA ALA A 142 -29.41 30.59 7.94
C ALA A 142 -27.93 30.77 8.31
N LEU A 143 -27.64 31.56 9.36
CA LEU A 143 -26.28 31.77 9.86
C LEU A 143 -25.67 30.51 10.46
N GLU A 144 -26.45 29.68 11.15
CA GLU A 144 -25.99 28.38 11.65
C GLU A 144 -25.52 27.47 10.51
N ILE A 145 -26.29 27.41 9.41
CA ILE A 145 -25.92 26.64 8.22
C ILE A 145 -24.62 27.17 7.59
N TYR A 146 -24.49 28.49 7.42
CA TYR A 146 -23.26 29.07 6.87
C TYR A 146 -22.06 28.88 7.79
N GLY A 147 -22.25 28.93 9.11
CA GLY A 147 -21.21 28.65 10.10
C GLY A 147 -20.68 27.22 9.99
N HIS A 148 -21.57 26.24 9.79
CA HIS A 148 -21.18 24.86 9.54
C HIS A 148 -20.41 24.71 8.23
N ALA A 149 -20.87 25.33 7.14
CA ALA A 149 -20.17 25.30 5.86
C ALA A 149 -18.76 25.90 5.93
N ALA A 150 -18.59 27.01 6.67
CA ALA A 150 -17.28 27.61 6.89
C ALA A 150 -16.33 26.66 7.65
N ALA A 151 -16.82 25.98 8.70
CA ALA A 151 -16.02 25.01 9.44
C ALA A 151 -15.60 23.81 8.57
N THR A 152 -16.49 23.28 7.74
CA THR A 152 -16.17 22.21 6.79
C THR A 152 -15.10 22.65 5.79
N PHE A 153 -15.20 23.88 5.28
CA PHE A 153 -14.19 24.44 4.37
C PHE A 153 -12.82 24.58 5.05
N ASP A 154 -12.78 25.12 6.27
CA ASP A 154 -11.54 25.26 7.04
C ASP A 154 -10.87 23.90 7.29
N GLU A 155 -11.66 22.87 7.61
CA GLU A 155 -11.16 21.51 7.80
C GLU A 155 -10.61 20.91 6.49
N ALA A 156 -11.33 21.08 5.38
CA ALA A 156 -10.87 20.62 4.06
C ALA A 156 -9.57 21.33 3.63
N PHE A 157 -9.50 22.64 3.87
CA PHE A 157 -8.30 23.42 3.61
C PHE A 157 -7.12 22.95 4.48
N LYS A 158 -7.34 22.70 5.76
CA LYS A 158 -6.31 22.17 6.67
C LYS A 158 -5.80 20.81 6.22
N LYS A 159 -6.69 19.86 5.89
CA LYS A 159 -6.32 18.53 5.36
C LYS A 159 -5.47 18.64 4.10
N THR A 160 -5.84 19.54 3.20
CA THR A 160 -5.09 19.78 1.95
C THR A 160 -3.71 20.35 2.24
N SER A 161 -3.61 21.32 3.15
CA SER A 161 -2.37 21.92 3.63
C SER A 161 -1.43 20.87 4.27
N ASP A 162 -1.97 19.97 5.07
CA ASP A 162 -1.20 18.87 5.68
C ASP A 162 -0.70 17.87 4.64
N SER A 163 -1.51 17.56 3.62
CA SER A 163 -1.10 16.71 2.49
C SER A 163 0.07 17.31 1.71
N PHE A 164 0.02 18.61 1.43
CA PHE A 164 1.14 19.32 0.79
C PHE A 164 2.39 19.26 1.65
N PHE A 165 2.28 19.52 2.95
CA PHE A 165 3.40 19.43 3.88
C PHE A 165 4.05 18.05 3.89
N ILE A 166 3.25 16.97 3.95
CA ILE A 166 3.73 15.58 3.94
C ILE A 166 4.45 15.24 2.62
N SER A 167 3.94 15.73 1.49
CA SER A 167 4.54 15.46 0.18
C SER A 167 5.91 16.12 0.03
N TYR A 168 6.04 17.37 0.47
CA TYR A 168 7.31 18.09 0.46
C TYR A 168 8.33 17.50 1.43
N THR A 169 7.89 17.05 2.61
CA THR A 169 8.78 16.39 3.57
C THR A 169 9.33 15.07 3.03
N LYS A 170 8.51 14.26 2.35
CA LYS A 170 8.99 13.04 1.65
C LYS A 170 9.99 13.33 0.53
N LEU A 171 9.80 14.43 -0.20
CA LEU A 171 10.78 14.87 -1.20
C LEU A 171 12.13 15.20 -0.55
N ILE A 172 12.12 15.94 0.56
CA ILE A 172 13.33 16.27 1.32
C ILE A 172 14.00 15.00 1.86
N GLU A 173 13.23 14.05 2.36
CA GLU A 173 13.73 12.72 2.77
C GLU A 173 14.42 11.99 1.63
N ALA A 174 13.79 11.91 0.45
CA ALA A 174 14.38 11.27 -0.72
C ALA A 174 15.67 11.97 -1.20
N LEU A 175 15.78 13.29 -1.03
CA LEU A 175 17.01 14.02 -1.34
C LEU A 175 18.13 13.70 -0.34
N MET A 176 17.81 13.61 0.95
CA MET A 176 18.76 13.18 1.98
C MET A 176 19.23 11.73 1.79
N GLU A 177 18.33 10.81 1.42
CA GLU A 177 18.64 9.42 1.07
C GLU A 177 19.69 9.30 -0.04
N ASN A 178 19.61 10.19 -1.03
CA ASN A 178 20.53 10.23 -2.16
C ASN A 178 21.81 11.04 -1.87
N GLY A 179 22.01 11.51 -0.64
CA GLY A 179 23.15 12.35 -0.25
C GLY A 179 23.12 13.77 -0.83
N ALA A 180 21.99 14.20 -1.39
CA ALA A 180 21.83 15.52 -1.99
C ALA A 180 21.43 16.58 -0.94
N TYR A 181 22.24 16.74 0.10
CA TYR A 181 21.93 17.58 1.27
C TYR A 181 21.76 19.07 0.92
N ASP A 182 22.53 19.61 -0.02
CA ASP A 182 22.37 21.00 -0.48
C ASP A 182 20.97 21.24 -1.09
N GLN A 183 20.48 20.28 -1.89
CA GLN A 183 19.15 20.34 -2.50
C GLN A 183 18.05 20.12 -1.46
N ALA A 184 18.27 19.22 -0.51
CA ALA A 184 17.38 19.01 0.62
C ALA A 184 17.22 20.30 1.44
N GLY A 185 18.31 21.02 1.70
CA GLY A 185 18.34 22.30 2.39
C GLY A 185 17.55 23.39 1.64
N GLU A 186 17.75 23.51 0.33
CA GLU A 186 17.00 24.48 -0.50
C GLU A 186 15.48 24.22 -0.47
N GLN A 187 15.07 22.94 -0.52
CA GLN A 187 13.65 22.58 -0.42
C GLN A 187 13.10 22.81 0.98
N LEU A 188 13.89 22.57 2.03
CA LEU A 188 13.50 22.83 3.40
C LEU A 188 13.28 24.33 3.66
N ASP A 189 14.14 25.19 3.14
CA ASP A 189 14.01 26.64 3.27
C ASP A 189 12.75 27.17 2.56
N LYS A 190 12.44 26.65 1.37
CA LYS A 190 11.17 26.94 0.68
C LYS A 190 9.98 26.51 1.55
N LEU A 191 10.04 25.33 2.14
CA LEU A 191 8.96 24.79 2.96
C LEU A 191 8.71 25.62 4.23
N LYS A 192 9.77 26.11 4.89
CA LYS A 192 9.69 26.98 6.08
C LYS A 192 8.95 28.31 5.85
N ILE A 193 8.99 28.84 4.62
CA ILE A 193 8.27 30.07 4.26
C ILE A 193 6.76 29.84 4.27
N HIS A 194 6.32 28.62 3.96
CA HIS A 194 4.91 28.29 3.77
C HIS A 194 4.21 27.76 5.03
N PHE A 195 4.95 27.26 6.02
CA PHE A 195 4.36 26.64 7.21
C PHE A 195 4.91 27.26 8.50
N HIS A 196 4.00 27.72 9.35
CA HIS A 196 4.33 28.40 10.60
C HIS A 196 3.71 27.74 11.85
N ASP A 197 2.99 26.64 11.66
CA ASP A 197 2.44 25.84 12.76
C ASP A 197 3.55 25.28 13.64
N GLU A 198 3.34 25.27 14.96
CA GLU A 198 4.38 24.88 15.93
C GLU A 198 4.80 23.41 15.77
N GLU A 199 3.85 22.52 15.49
CA GLU A 199 4.14 21.10 15.22
C GLU A 199 4.96 20.92 13.93
N LYS A 200 4.59 21.62 12.85
CA LYS A 200 5.32 21.58 11.57
C LYS A 200 6.71 22.19 11.72
N LYS A 201 6.86 23.27 12.49
CA LYS A 201 8.16 23.88 12.81
C LYS A 201 9.10 22.90 13.53
N GLN A 202 8.59 22.10 14.47
CA GLN A 202 9.42 21.10 15.15
C GLN A 202 9.95 20.04 14.17
N ILE A 203 9.11 19.62 13.22
CA ILE A 203 9.51 18.68 12.16
C ILE A 203 10.56 19.32 11.23
N LEU A 204 10.31 20.54 10.77
CA LEU A 204 11.24 21.28 9.91
C LEU A 204 12.59 21.52 10.59
N LYS A 205 12.58 21.83 11.89
CA LYS A 205 13.80 21.99 12.69
C LYS A 205 14.59 20.68 12.79
N LYS A 206 13.90 19.56 13.02
CA LYS A 206 14.54 18.25 13.06
C LYS A 206 15.13 17.85 11.70
N MET A 207 14.46 18.18 10.60
CA MET A 207 15.01 17.99 9.26
C MET A 207 16.25 18.86 9.02
N GLU A 208 16.25 20.10 9.48
CA GLU A 208 17.40 21.00 9.40
C GLU A 208 18.61 20.43 10.15
N GLU A 209 18.41 19.91 11.36
CA GLU A 209 19.45 19.25 12.14
C GLU A 209 20.05 18.05 11.36
N LEU A 210 19.19 17.19 10.79
CA LEU A 210 19.64 16.03 10.01
C LEU A 210 20.40 16.40 8.73
N ILE A 211 19.98 17.47 8.04
CA ILE A 211 20.65 17.97 6.83
C ILE A 211 22.03 18.53 7.19
N ASN A 212 22.10 19.34 8.25
CA ASN A 212 23.36 19.95 8.68
C ASN A 212 24.37 18.93 9.19
N ASP A 213 23.90 17.86 9.82
CA ASP A 213 24.74 16.79 10.36
C ASP A 213 25.06 15.70 9.32
N GLU A 214 24.49 15.75 8.10
CA GLU A 214 24.60 14.73 7.03
C GLU A 214 24.32 13.29 7.53
N THR A 215 23.47 13.14 8.54
CA THR A 215 23.25 11.88 9.28
C THR A 215 21.85 11.32 9.05
N TRP A 216 21.45 11.21 7.78
CA TRP A 216 20.16 10.61 7.46
C TRP A 216 20.09 9.13 7.89
N SER A 217 18.97 8.74 8.51
CA SER A 217 18.62 7.34 8.71
C SER A 217 17.12 7.09 8.44
N PRO A 218 16.74 5.90 7.94
CA PRO A 218 15.36 5.56 7.58
C PRO A 218 14.33 5.71 8.72
N ASN A 219 14.78 5.70 9.97
CA ASN A 219 13.91 5.72 11.15
C ASN A 219 13.80 7.12 11.81
N CYS A 220 14.50 8.13 11.29
CA CYS A 220 14.63 9.41 12.00
C CYS A 220 13.36 10.27 12.00
N LEU A 221 12.51 10.16 10.96
CA LEU A 221 11.36 11.05 10.74
C LEU A 221 10.01 10.32 10.72
N SER A 222 10.02 8.99 10.61
CA SER A 222 8.81 8.16 10.52
C SER A 222 7.86 8.36 11.70
N SER A 223 8.37 8.49 12.93
CA SER A 223 7.53 8.72 14.12
C SER A 223 6.77 10.04 14.10
N ASN A 224 7.33 11.10 13.51
CA ASN A 224 6.72 12.44 13.49
C ASN A 224 5.76 12.58 12.28
N LEU A 225 6.12 12.01 11.13
CA LEU A 225 5.23 11.94 9.97
C LEU A 225 4.06 10.98 10.18
N THR A 226 4.19 9.97 11.05
CA THR A 226 3.06 9.09 11.41
C THR A 226 1.99 9.81 12.22
N ILE A 227 2.34 10.83 13.01
CA ILE A 227 1.37 11.65 13.75
C ILE A 227 0.53 12.51 12.78
N LEU A 228 1.17 13.10 11.76
CA LEU A 228 0.50 13.81 10.67
C LEU A 228 -0.11 12.87 9.60
N GLY A 229 0.36 11.64 9.53
CA GLY A 229 -0.02 10.63 8.54
C GLY A 229 -1.15 9.71 8.99
N ARG A 230 -1.38 9.53 10.31
CA ARG A 230 -2.55 8.80 10.82
C ARG A 230 -3.88 9.48 10.49
N THR A 231 -3.87 10.77 10.17
CA THR A 231 -5.02 11.47 9.57
C THR A 231 -5.15 11.20 8.06
N GLN A 232 -4.12 10.62 7.43
CA GLN A 232 -4.01 10.45 5.98
C GLN A 232 -3.97 8.99 5.49
N THR A 233 -3.60 7.98 6.29
CA THR A 233 -3.62 6.57 5.84
C THR A 233 -5.02 5.99 5.69
N GLN A 234 -6.07 6.69 6.14
CA GLN A 234 -7.45 6.44 5.70
C GLN A 234 -7.78 7.07 4.33
N THR A 235 -6.89 7.89 3.74
CA THR A 235 -7.16 8.72 2.56
C THR A 235 -6.14 8.54 1.41
N ILE A 236 -4.94 7.99 1.62
CA ILE A 236 -3.90 7.86 0.56
C ILE A 236 -4.21 6.79 -0.51
N GLN A 237 -5.34 6.08 -0.46
CA GLN A 237 -5.85 5.41 -1.67
C GLN A 237 -6.44 6.39 -2.72
N ILE A 238 -6.51 7.69 -2.41
CA ILE A 238 -7.14 8.71 -3.25
C ILE A 238 -6.08 9.74 -3.64
N SER A 239 -5.39 9.49 -4.76
CA SER A 239 -4.88 10.54 -5.67
C SER A 239 -3.94 9.94 -6.73
N ASN A 240 -4.49 9.10 -7.60
CA ASN A 240 -4.02 9.02 -8.98
C ASN A 240 -5.15 9.54 -9.87
N TRP A 241 -5.28 10.87 -9.91
CA TRP A 241 -6.03 11.58 -10.94
C TRP A 241 -5.02 12.23 -11.88
N SER A 242 -4.92 11.67 -13.08
CA SER A 242 -4.35 12.35 -14.23
C SER A 242 -5.50 12.53 -15.23
N PRO A 243 -5.96 13.76 -15.51
CA PRO A 243 -6.80 14.00 -16.66
C PRO A 243 -5.87 14.16 -17.87
N SER A 244 -5.91 13.22 -18.79
CA SER A 244 -5.42 13.42 -20.15
C SER A 244 -6.61 13.42 -21.10
N GLU A 245 -6.61 14.42 -21.96
CA GLU A 245 -7.62 14.87 -22.93
C GLU A 245 -8.20 13.77 -23.85
#